data_AF-A0A645F3Y7-F1
#
_entry.id   AF-A0A645F3Y7-F1
#
_cell.length_a   1.000
_cell.length_b   1.000
_cell.length_c   1.000
_cell.angle_alpha   90.00
_cell.angle_beta   90.00
_cell.angle_gamma   90.00
#
_symmetry.space_group_name_H-M   'P 1'
#
loop_
_entity.id
_entity.type
_entity.pdbx_description
1 polymer ?
#
loop_
_entity_poly.entity_id
_entity_poly.type
_entity_poly.pdbx_seq_one_letter_code
_entity_poly.pdbx_strand_id
1 'polypeptide(L)'
;MGGDGITYILGEQYQSGILNDWAIWLAGITPLNKYVVVFIQMVIGGLTGLDGSGFSGLPLVGVLANTFGTAVHCSVPILATLGQISAIFVGGGTIVPWGLIPAAAICNVNPIELARKNLLPVGIGFLFTFILACILI
;
A
#
# COMPACT_ATOMS: atom_id res chain seq x y z
N MET A 1 -12.37 6.49 -2.75
CA MET A 1 -13.28 7.47 -3.36
C MET A 1 -14.18 6.70 -4.31
N GLY A 2 -15.42 6.43 -3.89
CA GLY A 2 -16.32 5.52 -4.62
C GLY A 2 -17.39 4.88 -3.73
N GLY A 3 -17.92 5.61 -2.76
CA GLY A 3 -19.07 5.14 -1.97
C GLY A 3 -20.39 5.40 -2.69
N ASP A 4 -21.49 5.01 -2.05
CA ASP A 4 -22.89 5.07 -2.52
C ASP A 4 -23.35 6.44 -3.08
N GLY A 5 -22.59 7.51 -2.85
CA GLY A 5 -22.85 8.82 -3.44
C GLY A 5 -22.63 8.88 -4.96
N ILE A 6 -21.76 8.03 -5.53
CA ILE A 6 -21.52 8.04 -6.99
C ILE A 6 -22.68 7.42 -7.76
N THR A 7 -23.28 6.34 -7.25
CA THR A 7 -24.47 5.70 -7.84
C THR A 7 -25.70 6.62 -7.78
N TYR A 8 -25.81 7.47 -6.77
CA TYR A 8 -26.88 8.48 -6.69
C TYR A 8 -26.75 9.58 -7.75
N ILE A 9 -25.52 9.94 -8.14
CA ILE A 9 -25.25 11.06 -9.08
C ILE A 9 -25.15 10.57 -10.54
N LEU A 10 -24.51 9.42 -10.78
CA LEU A 10 -24.23 8.90 -12.14
C LEU A 10 -25.19 7.78 -12.58
N GLY A 11 -26.08 7.33 -11.70
CA GLY A 11 -27.03 6.23 -11.97
C GLY A 11 -26.39 4.84 -11.92
N GLU A 12 -27.22 3.80 -11.89
CA GLU A 12 -26.79 2.39 -11.75
C GLU A 12 -25.99 1.85 -12.95
N GLN A 13 -25.81 2.62 -14.02
CA GLN A 13 -25.05 2.18 -15.19
C GLN A 13 -23.52 2.16 -14.95
N TYR A 14 -23.02 2.86 -13.92
CA TYR A 14 -21.60 2.94 -13.59
C TYR A 14 -21.32 2.40 -12.17
N GLN A 15 -21.58 1.10 -11.95
CA GLN A 15 -21.30 0.43 -10.66
C GLN A 15 -19.81 0.09 -10.48
N SER A 16 -19.11 -0.19 -11.58
CA SER A 16 -17.67 -0.35 -11.59
C SER A 16 -17.03 1.03 -11.58
N GLY A 17 -16.39 1.44 -10.49
CA GLY A 17 -15.64 2.71 -10.49
C GLY A 17 -14.57 2.69 -11.59
N ILE A 18 -14.26 3.83 -12.20
CA ILE A 18 -13.31 3.91 -13.34
C ILE A 18 -11.94 3.25 -13.05
N LEU A 19 -11.49 3.30 -11.80
CA LEU A 19 -10.27 2.62 -11.35
C LEU A 19 -10.37 1.09 -11.44
N ASN A 20 -11.56 0.53 -11.20
CA ASN A 20 -11.83 -0.90 -11.33
C ASN A 20 -11.78 -1.33 -12.80
N ASP A 21 -12.41 -0.58 -13.71
CA ASP A 21 -12.38 -0.87 -15.15
C ASP A 21 -10.96 -0.82 -15.72
N TRP A 22 -10.18 0.19 -15.34
CA TRP A 22 -8.76 0.29 -15.71
C TRP A 22 -7.94 -0.88 -15.14
N ALA A 23 -8.24 -1.33 -13.92
CA ALA A 23 -7.56 -2.46 -13.31
C ALA A 23 -7.88 -3.78 -14.02
N ILE A 24 -9.15 -4.01 -14.39
CA ILE A 24 -9.56 -5.20 -15.18
C ILE A 24 -8.89 -5.19 -16.56
N TRP A 25 -8.86 -4.03 -17.23
CA TRP A 25 -8.20 -3.89 -18.52
C TRP A 25 -6.68 -4.14 -18.44
N LEU A 26 -6.00 -3.58 -17.45
CA LEU A 26 -4.57 -3.85 -17.18
C LEU A 26 -4.33 -5.32 -16.84
N ALA A 27 -5.23 -5.95 -16.10
CA ALA A 27 -5.15 -7.38 -15.75
C ALA A 27 -5.30 -8.30 -16.97
N GLY A 28 -6.03 -7.89 -18.01
CA GLY A 28 -6.16 -8.64 -19.26
C GLY A 28 -4.91 -8.59 -20.15
N ILE A 29 -4.08 -7.55 -20.02
CA ILE A 29 -2.90 -7.31 -20.87
C ILE A 29 -1.61 -7.71 -20.14
N THR A 30 -1.59 -7.61 -18.82
CA THR A 30 -0.44 -7.98 -17.99
C THR A 30 -0.62 -9.43 -17.53
N PRO A 31 0.32 -10.35 -17.81
CA PRO A 31 0.32 -11.65 -17.15
C PRO A 31 0.60 -11.44 -15.66
N LEU A 32 -0.45 -11.18 -14.89
CA LEU A 32 -0.37 -10.92 -13.46
C LEU A 32 -0.02 -12.23 -12.75
N ASN A 33 1.26 -12.44 -12.53
CA ASN A 33 1.75 -13.47 -11.63
C ASN A 33 1.48 -13.02 -10.18
N LYS A 34 1.07 -13.96 -9.31
CA LYS A 34 0.89 -13.73 -7.86
C LYS A 34 2.05 -12.95 -7.23
N TYR A 35 3.29 -13.29 -7.58
CA TYR A 35 4.47 -12.63 -7.02
C TYR A 35 4.63 -11.17 -7.51
N VAL A 36 4.22 -10.89 -8.74
CA VAL A 36 4.24 -9.53 -9.30
C VAL A 36 3.18 -8.68 -8.61
N VAL A 37 1.99 -9.23 -8.35
CA VAL A 37 0.96 -8.55 -7.56
C VAL A 37 1.45 -8.21 -6.16
N VAL A 38 2.08 -9.17 -5.46
CA VAL A 38 2.66 -8.94 -4.13
C VAL A 38 3.66 -7.78 -4.16
N PHE A 39 4.54 -7.76 -5.16
CA PHE A 39 5.52 -6.69 -5.31
C PHE A 39 4.86 -5.34 -5.58
N ILE A 40 3.92 -5.28 -6.53
CA ILE A 40 3.19 -4.06 -6.89
C ILE A 40 2.43 -3.51 -5.68
N GLN A 41 1.74 -4.37 -4.94
CA GLN A 41 0.97 -4.01 -3.75
C GLN A 41 1.87 -3.38 -2.67
N MET A 42 3.07 -3.94 -2.46
CA MET A 42 4.06 -3.42 -1.54
C MET A 42 4.58 -2.04 -1.97
N VAL A 43 4.89 -1.88 -3.26
CA VAL A 43 5.33 -0.59 -3.83
C VAL A 43 4.24 0.47 -3.68
N ILE A 44 2.99 0.15 -4.00
CA ILE A 44 1.86 1.08 -3.85
C ILE A 44 1.69 1.50 -2.39
N GLY A 45 1.72 0.55 -1.46
CA GLY A 45 1.68 0.88 -0.03
C GLY A 45 2.81 1.83 0.35
N GLY A 46 4.04 1.53 -0.06
CA GLY A 46 5.19 2.40 0.19
C GLY A 46 5.04 3.81 -0.40
N LEU A 47 4.60 3.92 -1.66
CA LEU A 47 4.39 5.21 -2.33
C LEU A 47 3.30 6.04 -1.65
N THR A 48 2.19 5.43 -1.25
CA THR A 48 1.14 6.15 -0.50
C THR A 48 1.61 6.63 0.87
N GLY A 49 2.56 5.93 1.48
CA GLY A 49 3.22 6.37 2.71
C GLY A 49 4.16 7.56 2.51
N LEU A 50 4.61 7.85 1.28
CA LEU A 50 5.45 9.02 1.00
C LEU A 50 4.70 10.34 1.15
N ASP A 51 3.37 10.35 1.16
CA ASP A 51 2.56 11.52 1.53
C ASP A 51 2.59 11.78 3.03
N GLY A 52 3.05 10.78 3.78
CA GLY A 52 3.51 11.04 5.12
C GLY A 52 2.63 10.70 6.27
N SER A 53 1.49 10.11 5.94
CA SER A 53 0.61 9.46 6.86
C SER A 53 0.62 7.99 6.52
N GLY A 54 0.93 7.15 7.52
CA GLY A 54 0.78 5.71 7.37
C GLY A 54 -0.68 5.27 7.19
N PHE A 55 -1.64 6.16 7.43
CA PHE A 55 -3.08 5.87 7.42
C PHE A 55 -3.82 6.37 6.18
N SER A 56 -3.29 7.39 5.49
CA SER A 56 -3.95 7.99 4.31
C SER A 56 -4.08 7.01 3.15
N GLY A 57 -3.10 6.12 2.97
CA GLY A 57 -3.06 5.13 1.90
C GLY A 57 -3.93 3.89 2.12
N LEU A 58 -4.39 3.62 3.35
CA LEU A 58 -5.05 2.35 3.70
C LEU A 58 -6.32 2.07 2.86
N PRO A 59 -7.21 3.05 2.59
CA PRO A 59 -8.37 2.79 1.74
C PRO A 59 -7.99 2.39 0.31
N LEU A 60 -6.97 3.04 -0.27
CA LEU A 60 -6.51 2.74 -1.63
C LEU A 60 -5.89 1.34 -1.71
N VAL A 61 -4.98 1.06 -0.77
CA VAL A 61 -4.30 -0.23 -0.66
C VAL A 61 -5.29 -1.38 -0.43
N GLY A 62 -6.34 -1.15 0.37
CA GLY A 62 -7.39 -2.13 0.62
C GLY A 62 -8.26 -2.42 -0.61
N VAL A 63 -8.64 -1.39 -1.37
CA VAL A 63 -9.38 -1.55 -2.63
C VAL A 63 -8.54 -2.33 -3.64
N LEU A 64 -7.25 -1.98 -3.80
CA LEU A 64 -6.36 -2.66 -4.74
C LEU A 64 -6.05 -4.10 -4.33
N ALA A 65 -5.96 -4.38 -3.02
CA ALA A 65 -5.84 -5.75 -2.52
C ALA A 65 -7.06 -6.61 -2.93
N ASN A 66 -8.27 -6.03 -2.87
CA ASN A 66 -9.47 -6.72 -3.33
C ASN A 66 -9.43 -6.97 -4.85
N THR A 67 -9.06 -5.96 -5.63
CA THR A 67 -8.95 -6.06 -7.09
C THR A 67 -7.90 -7.08 -7.52
N PHE A 68 -6.68 -7.02 -7.00
CA PHE A 68 -5.63 -7.96 -7.38
C PHE A 68 -5.86 -9.37 -6.82
N GLY A 69 -6.38 -9.47 -5.59
CA GLY A 69 -6.70 -10.75 -4.97
C GLY A 69 -7.76 -11.52 -5.75
N THR A 70 -8.79 -10.83 -6.24
CA THR A 70 -9.81 -11.44 -7.10
C THR A 70 -9.31 -11.75 -8.50
N ALA A 71 -8.51 -10.86 -9.11
CA ALA A 71 -7.98 -11.06 -10.46
C ALA A 71 -6.98 -12.23 -10.58
N VAL A 72 -6.18 -12.48 -9.55
CA VAL A 72 -5.13 -13.54 -9.57
C VAL A 72 -5.45 -14.71 -8.63
N HIS A 73 -6.67 -14.74 -8.10
CA HIS A 73 -7.14 -15.78 -7.16
C HIS A 73 -6.18 -16.01 -5.98
N CYS A 74 -5.80 -14.93 -5.29
CA CYS A 74 -4.96 -14.97 -4.10
C CYS A 74 -5.63 -14.28 -2.90
N SER A 75 -5.01 -14.42 -1.73
CA SER A 75 -5.57 -13.96 -0.47
C SER A 75 -5.62 -12.43 -0.37
N VAL A 76 -6.83 -11.86 -0.46
CA VAL A 76 -7.10 -10.43 -0.27
C VAL A 76 -6.60 -9.93 1.11
N PRO A 77 -6.84 -10.64 2.24
CA PRO A 77 -6.31 -10.20 3.53
C PRO A 77 -4.79 -10.06 3.56
N ILE A 78 -4.05 -11.01 2.95
CA ILE A 78 -2.58 -10.97 2.94
C ILE A 78 -2.08 -9.76 2.13
N LEU A 79 -2.67 -9.51 0.95
CA LEU A 79 -2.32 -8.33 0.13
C LEU A 79 -2.67 -7.01 0.83
N ALA A 80 -3.81 -6.95 1.50
CA ALA A 80 -4.19 -5.78 2.27
C ALA A 80 -3.17 -5.53 3.37
N THR A 81 -2.87 -6.53 4.20
CA THR A 81 -1.87 -6.43 5.28
C THR A 81 -0.50 -6.02 4.77
N LEU A 82 -0.03 -6.60 3.66
CA LEU A 82 1.26 -6.24 3.06
C LEU A 82 1.35 -4.75 2.71
N GLY A 83 0.33 -4.24 2.03
CA GLY A 83 0.31 -2.84 1.66
C GLY A 83 0.10 -1.91 2.86
N GLN A 84 -0.66 -2.33 3.88
CA GLN A 84 -0.80 -1.58 5.14
C GLN A 84 0.54 -1.47 5.87
N ILE A 85 1.28 -2.57 6.01
CA ILE A 85 2.64 -2.57 6.59
C ILE A 85 3.54 -1.62 5.80
N SER A 86 3.48 -1.67 4.47
CA SER A 86 4.30 -0.82 3.61
C SER A 86 3.97 0.68 3.79
N ALA A 87 2.69 1.04 3.82
CA ALA A 87 2.26 2.42 4.05
C ALA A 87 2.66 2.94 5.43
N ILE A 88 2.48 2.12 6.48
CA ILE A 88 2.82 2.49 7.85
C ILE A 88 4.32 2.61 8.02
N PHE A 89 5.12 1.71 7.46
CA PHE A 89 6.56 1.79 7.62
C PHE A 89 7.10 3.01 6.87
N VAL A 90 6.67 3.28 5.64
CA VAL A 90 7.13 4.48 4.94
C VAL A 90 6.64 5.77 5.62
N GLY A 91 5.32 5.93 5.77
CA GLY A 91 4.69 7.18 6.18
C GLY A 91 4.43 7.34 7.67
N GLY A 92 4.36 6.26 8.45
CA GLY A 92 4.06 6.27 9.88
C GLY A 92 5.22 6.68 10.79
N GLY A 93 6.29 7.24 10.23
CA GLY A 93 7.41 7.81 10.99
C GLY A 93 8.67 6.95 11.08
N THR A 94 8.90 6.03 10.13
CA THR A 94 10.20 5.33 10.06
C THR A 94 11.13 5.94 9.01
N ILE A 95 10.68 6.06 7.74
CA ILE A 95 11.49 6.59 6.65
C ILE A 95 11.25 8.08 6.46
N VAL A 96 9.98 8.50 6.44
CA VAL A 96 9.64 9.83 5.98
C VAL A 96 9.72 10.87 7.11
N PRO A 97 10.45 11.99 6.93
CA PRO A 97 10.88 12.85 8.05
C PRO A 97 9.76 13.47 8.88
N TRP A 98 8.67 13.94 8.29
CA TRP A 98 7.65 14.67 9.07
C TRP A 98 6.89 13.78 10.06
N GLY A 99 6.86 12.45 9.86
CA GLY A 99 6.30 11.51 10.83
C GLY A 99 7.24 11.24 12.02
N LEU A 100 8.55 11.43 11.85
CA LEU A 100 9.57 11.19 12.88
C LEU A 100 10.04 12.47 13.58
N ILE A 101 9.67 13.67 13.10
CA ILE A 101 10.03 14.95 13.75
C ILE A 101 9.62 14.97 15.24
N PRO A 102 8.39 14.56 15.63
CA PRO A 102 8.00 14.58 17.04
C PRO A 102 8.86 13.63 17.89
N ALA A 103 9.15 12.44 17.39
CA ALA A 103 10.01 11.46 18.08
C ALA A 103 11.45 11.95 18.19
N ALA A 104 12.01 12.52 17.11
CA ALA A 104 13.34 13.09 17.09
C ALA A 104 13.50 14.27 18.06
N ALA A 105 12.45 15.10 18.21
CA ALA A 105 12.42 16.20 19.16
C ALA A 105 12.45 15.70 20.62
N ILE A 106 11.66 14.67 20.96
CA ILE A 106 11.66 14.05 22.30
C ILE A 106 13.02 13.41 22.61
N CYS A 107 13.61 12.73 21.63
CA CYS A 107 14.91 12.07 21.79
C CYS A 107 16.11 13.01 21.64
N ASN A 108 15.88 14.29 21.32
CA ASN A 108 16.92 15.30 21.07
C ASN A 108 17.97 14.86 20.02
N VAL A 109 17.51 14.27 18.91
CA VAL A 109 18.36 13.79 17.80
C VAL A 109 17.98 14.47 16.48
N ASN A 110 18.89 14.47 15.51
CA ASN A 110 18.59 15.01 14.18
C ASN A 110 17.59 14.10 13.44
N PRO A 111 16.45 14.62 12.95
CA PRO A 111 15.43 13.83 12.28
C PRO A 111 15.92 13.16 10.98
N ILE A 112 16.80 13.83 10.23
CA ILE A 112 17.37 13.28 8.98
C ILE A 112 18.33 12.13 9.29
N GLU A 113 19.12 12.25 10.35
CA GLU A 113 20.01 11.16 10.78
C GLU A 113 19.21 9.95 11.27
N LEU A 114 18.13 10.18 12.03
CA LEU A 114 17.22 9.14 12.48
C LEU A 114 16.56 8.42 11.28
N ALA A 115 16.04 9.17 10.31
CA ALA A 115 15.48 8.63 9.07
C ALA A 115 16.48 7.72 8.35
N ARG A 116 17.73 8.17 8.21
CA ARG A 116 18.81 7.42 7.57
C ARG A 116 19.11 6.11 8.30
N LYS A 117 19.16 6.13 9.63
CA LYS A 117 19.37 4.92 10.45
C LYS A 117 18.20 3.94 10.33
N ASN A 118 16.98 4.43 10.10
CA ASN A 118 15.80 3.59 9.91
C ASN A 118 15.72 2.91 8.53
N LEU A 119 16.39 3.44 7.48
CA LEU A 119 16.34 2.85 6.14
C LEU A 119 16.78 1.37 6.12
N LEU A 120 17.82 1.03 6.86
CA LEU A 120 18.35 -0.33 6.90
C LEU A 120 17.42 -1.33 7.61
N PRO A 121 16.96 -1.10 8.86
CA PRO A 121 16.00 -2.01 9.51
C PRO A 121 14.66 -2.09 8.77
N VAL A 122 14.19 -0.98 8.19
CA VAL A 122 12.93 -0.98 7.40
C VAL A 122 13.10 -1.77 6.12
N GLY A 123 14.22 -1.58 5.40
CA GLY A 123 14.52 -2.35 4.19
C GLY A 123 14.61 -3.85 4.46
N ILE A 124 15.20 -4.24 5.59
CA ILE A 124 15.23 -5.64 6.04
C ILE A 124 13.81 -6.13 6.34
N GLY A 125 13.01 -5.36 7.09
CA GLY A 125 11.62 -5.69 7.39
C GLY A 125 10.78 -5.86 6.12
N PHE A 126 10.99 -5.01 5.13
CA PHE A 126 10.39 -5.10 3.81
C PHE A 126 10.78 -6.37 3.07
N LEU A 127 12.06 -6.71 3.03
CA LEU A 127 12.51 -7.95 2.41
C LEU A 127 11.85 -9.18 3.04
N PHE A 128 11.83 -9.27 4.38
CA PHE A 128 11.20 -10.39 5.08
C PHE A 128 9.68 -10.43 4.88
N THR A 129 9.01 -9.28 4.96
CA THR A 129 7.55 -9.19 4.78
C THR A 129 7.16 -9.59 3.36
N PHE A 130 7.94 -9.18 2.36
CA PHE A 130 7.76 -9.58 0.96
C PHE A 130 7.91 -11.10 0.78
N ILE A 131 8.98 -11.68 1.30
CA ILE A 131 9.22 -13.14 1.22
C ILE A 131 8.10 -13.91 1.92
N LEU A 132 7.69 -13.49 3.11
CA LEU A 132 6.58 -14.09 3.84
C LEU A 132 5.26 -14.00 3.06
N ALA A 133 4.95 -12.85 2.49
CA ALA A 133 3.75 -12.68 1.68
C ALA A 133 3.77 -13.60 0.44
N CYS A 134 4.92 -13.74 -0.21
CA CYS A 134 5.10 -14.68 -1.33
C CYS A 134 4.91 -16.14 -0.93
N ILE A 135 5.25 -16.54 0.31
CA ILE A 135 5.06 -17.90 0.81
C ILE A 135 3.58 -18.18 1.16
N LEU A 136 2.86 -17.16 1.63
CA LEU A 136 1.49 -17.30 2.13
C LEU A 136 0.39 -17.19 1.03
N ILE A 137 0.74 -16.80 -0.20
CA ILE A 137 -0.16 -16.57 -1.36
C ILE A 137 -0.06 -17.68 -2.42
#